data_AF-A0A127QK46-F1
#
_entry.id   AF-A0A127QK46-F1
#
_cell.length_a   1.000
_cell.length_b   1.000
_cell.length_c   1.000
_cell.angle_alpha   90.00
_cell.angle_beta   90.00
_cell.angle_gamma   90.00
#
_symmetry.space_group_name_H-M   'P 1'
#
loop_
_entity.id
_entity.type
_entity.pdbx_description
1 polymer ?
#
loop_
_entity_poly.entity_id
_entity_poly.type
_entity_poly.pdbx_seq_one_letter_code
_entity_poly.pdbx_strand_id
1 'polypeptide(L)'
;MADNNNIGAKRLVVGAHYGLRDWLAQRLTAVVMAIYTVILLVCFLTASNFSYDGWAGLFSHQWFKLVTFATLMSLFFHAWVGVRDIWMDYVKPVGIRLVLQVATILWLVGCAGWAAQILWRV
;
A
#
# COMPACT_ATOMS: atom_id res chain seq x y z
N MET A 1 34.60 38.78 -6.16
CA MET A 1 34.10 37.40 -6.36
C MET A 1 32.97 37.23 -5.36
N ALA A 2 31.72 37.18 -5.81
CA ALA A 2 30.59 37.06 -4.88
C ALA A 2 30.51 35.60 -4.40
N ASP A 3 30.59 35.40 -3.09
CA ASP A 3 30.47 34.09 -2.44
C ASP A 3 29.13 33.44 -2.81
N ASN A 4 29.21 32.39 -3.62
CA ASN A 4 28.14 31.51 -4.07
C ASN A 4 27.75 30.50 -2.97
N ASN A 5 27.65 30.99 -1.73
CA ASN A 5 27.29 30.19 -0.57
C ASN A 5 25.79 29.95 -0.61
N ASN A 6 25.40 28.74 -0.99
CA ASN A 6 24.03 28.28 -1.20
C ASN A 6 23.25 28.13 0.14
N ILE A 7 23.22 29.19 0.95
CA ILE A 7 22.74 29.24 2.33
C ILE A 7 21.70 30.37 2.47
N GLY A 8 20.65 30.13 3.25
CA GLY A 8 19.58 31.11 3.50
C GLY A 8 18.45 31.08 2.47
N ALA A 9 17.59 32.10 2.50
CA ALA A 9 16.35 32.17 1.70
C ALA A 9 16.58 32.19 0.17
N LYS A 10 17.83 32.37 -0.29
CA LYS A 10 18.22 32.34 -1.71
C LYS A 10 18.88 31.03 -2.14
N ARG A 11 18.87 30.01 -1.27
CA ARG A 11 19.39 28.68 -1.60
C ARG A 11 18.63 28.10 -2.80
N LEU A 12 19.36 27.68 -3.83
CA LEU A 12 18.83 26.87 -4.91
C LEU A 12 18.37 25.51 -4.35
N VAL A 13 17.07 25.39 -4.12
CA VAL A 13 16.42 24.10 -3.82
C VAL A 13 16.26 23.38 -5.15
N VAL A 14 17.30 22.69 -5.60
CA VAL A 14 17.17 21.72 -6.70
C VAL A 14 16.13 20.68 -6.29
N GLY A 15 15.15 20.48 -7.17
CA GLY A 15 13.76 20.14 -6.82
C GLY A 15 13.57 18.97 -5.85
N ALA A 16 13.00 19.26 -4.69
CA ALA A 16 12.42 18.30 -3.75
C ALA A 16 11.08 17.70 -4.25
N HIS A 17 10.90 17.57 -5.57
CA HIS A 17 9.70 16.96 -6.16
C HIS A 17 9.74 15.43 -6.16
N TYR A 18 10.91 14.85 -5.87
CA TYR A 18 11.10 13.41 -5.69
C TYR A 18 10.72 13.06 -4.25
N GLY A 19 9.57 12.40 -4.06
CA GLY A 19 9.12 11.91 -2.76
C GLY A 19 7.75 12.41 -2.33
N LEU A 20 7.27 13.57 -2.81
CA LEU A 20 5.92 14.06 -2.46
C LEU A 20 4.81 13.10 -2.90
N ARG A 21 4.96 12.50 -4.09
CA ARG A 21 3.99 11.53 -4.65
C ARG A 21 3.91 10.28 -3.78
N ASP A 22 5.06 9.67 -3.46
CA ASP A 22 5.13 8.46 -2.64
C ASP A 22 4.68 8.73 -1.21
N TRP A 23 5.07 9.90 -0.67
CA TRP A 23 4.62 10.37 0.63
C TRP A 23 3.10 10.49 0.69
N LEU A 24 2.48 11.17 -0.27
CA LEU A 24 1.03 11.38 -0.31
C LEU A 24 0.29 10.05 -0.48
N ALA A 25 0.80 9.19 -1.37
CA ALA A 25 0.19 7.90 -1.64
C ALA A 25 0.25 6.97 -0.41
N GLN A 26 1.32 7.01 0.39
CA GLN A 26 1.38 6.33 1.69
C GLN A 26 0.25 6.76 2.65
N ARG A 27 -0.05 8.05 2.74
CA ARG A 27 -1.08 8.57 3.66
C ARG A 27 -2.48 8.22 3.16
N LEU A 28 -2.72 8.40 1.87
CA LEU A 28 -4.00 8.08 1.26
C LEU A 28 -4.33 6.59 1.40
N THR A 29 -3.38 5.72 1.07
CA THR A 29 -3.55 4.27 1.20
C THR A 29 -3.76 3.85 2.65
N ALA A 30 -3.05 4.46 3.61
CA ALA A 30 -3.26 4.20 5.03
C ALA A 30 -4.67 4.56 5.50
N VAL A 31 -5.20 5.72 5.08
CA VAL A 31 -6.57 6.15 5.42
C VAL A 31 -7.60 5.19 4.84
N VAL A 32 -7.45 4.78 3.58
CA VAL A 32 -8.35 3.79 2.94
C VAL A 32 -8.36 2.47 3.72
N MET A 33 -7.17 1.94 4.05
CA MET A 33 -7.04 0.70 4.83
C MET A 33 -7.65 0.83 6.23
N ALA A 34 -7.43 1.95 6.92
CA ALA A 34 -7.97 2.19 8.25
C ALA A 34 -9.51 2.21 8.25
N ILE A 35 -10.12 2.94 7.32
CA ILE A 35 -11.58 3.01 7.16
C ILE A 35 -12.15 1.61 6.88
N TYR A 36 -11.59 0.89 5.91
CA TYR A 36 -12.05 -0.45 5.57
C TYR A 36 -11.90 -1.42 6.73
N THR A 37 -10.80 -1.34 7.48
CA THR A 37 -10.58 -2.19 8.67
C THR A 37 -11.65 -1.96 9.72
N VAL A 38 -12.02 -0.70 9.98
CA VAL A 38 -13.12 -0.37 10.90
C VAL A 38 -14.45 -0.94 10.40
N ILE A 39 -14.77 -0.79 9.11
CA ILE A 39 -16.00 -1.36 8.51
C ILE A 39 -16.03 -2.88 8.69
N LEU A 40 -14.94 -3.56 8.33
CA LEU A 40 -14.83 -5.01 8.43
C LEU A 40 -14.96 -5.49 9.89
N LEU A 41 -14.35 -4.78 10.83
CA LEU A 41 -14.47 -5.06 12.26
C LEU A 41 -15.89 -4.88 12.78
N VAL A 42 -16.61 -3.84 12.34
CA VAL A 42 -18.02 -3.66 12.70
C VAL A 42 -18.86 -4.82 12.15
N CYS A 43 -18.70 -5.17 10.87
CA CYS A 43 -19.38 -6.32 10.27
C CYS A 43 -19.09 -7.62 11.03
N PHE A 44 -17.83 -7.84 11.42
CA PHE A 44 -17.41 -9.01 12.20
C PHE A 44 -18.05 -9.00 13.60
N LEU A 45 -17.85 -7.94 14.39
CA LEU A 45 -18.28 -7.89 15.79
C LEU A 45 -19.80 -7.83 15.97
N THR A 46 -20.55 -7.43 14.94
CA THR A 46 -22.02 -7.38 14.97
C THR A 46 -22.68 -8.57 14.28
N ALA A 47 -21.89 -9.49 13.70
CA ALA A 47 -22.43 -10.68 13.06
C ALA A 47 -23.12 -11.58 14.10
N SER A 48 -24.40 -11.88 13.87
CA SER A 48 -25.19 -12.76 14.74
C SER A 48 -24.92 -14.24 14.49
N ASN A 49 -24.50 -14.61 13.27
CA ASN A 49 -24.19 -15.98 12.88
C ASN A 49 -22.82 -16.05 12.19
N PHE A 50 -21.81 -16.52 12.92
CA PHE A 50 -20.48 -16.79 12.39
C PHE A 50 -20.42 -18.15 11.69
N SER A 51 -20.98 -18.21 10.49
CA SER A 51 -20.90 -19.38 9.61
C SER A 51 -20.15 -19.05 8.32
N TYR A 52 -19.72 -20.08 7.61
CA TYR A 52 -19.18 -19.94 6.25
C TYR A 52 -20.17 -19.19 5.35
N ASP A 53 -21.46 -19.57 5.39
CA ASP A 53 -22.50 -18.95 4.57
C ASP A 53 -22.71 -17.47 4.89
N GLY A 54 -22.64 -17.07 6.16
CA GLY A 54 -22.72 -15.67 6.56
C GLY A 54 -21.55 -14.84 6.02
N TRP A 55 -20.34 -15.39 6.09
CA TRP A 55 -19.14 -14.74 5.57
C TRP A 55 -19.13 -14.67 4.04
N ALA A 56 -19.41 -15.79 3.37
CA ALA A 56 -19.55 -15.85 1.92
C ALA A 56 -20.67 -14.90 1.44
N GLY A 57 -21.79 -14.83 2.17
CA GLY A 57 -22.89 -13.91 1.91
C GLY A 57 -22.45 -12.44 1.90
N LEU A 58 -21.70 -11.98 2.91
CA LEU A 58 -21.15 -10.62 2.96
C LEU A 58 -20.27 -10.32 1.74
N PHE A 59 -19.35 -11.24 1.41
CA PHE A 59 -18.41 -11.09 0.31
C PHE A 59 -19.02 -11.37 -1.07
N SER A 60 -20.23 -11.93 -1.16
CA SER A 60 -20.94 -12.14 -2.43
C SER A 60 -21.40 -10.83 -3.07
N HIS A 61 -21.62 -9.78 -2.26
CA HIS A 61 -22.04 -8.48 -2.75
C HIS A 61 -20.95 -7.81 -3.60
N GLN A 62 -21.29 -7.51 -4.86
CA GLN A 62 -20.34 -6.94 -5.82
C GLN A 62 -19.66 -5.65 -5.34
N TRP A 63 -20.39 -4.77 -4.68
CA TRP A 63 -19.83 -3.53 -4.14
C TRP A 63 -18.82 -3.81 -3.02
N PHE A 64 -19.06 -4.83 -2.18
CA PHE A 64 -18.16 -5.20 -1.10
C PHE A 64 -16.88 -5.85 -1.64
N LYS A 65 -16.98 -6.66 -2.70
CA LYS A 65 -15.82 -7.16 -3.46
C LYS A 65 -14.97 -6.02 -4.02
N LEU A 66 -15.59 -5.03 -4.66
CA LEU A 66 -14.88 -3.88 -5.24
C LEU A 66 -14.17 -3.05 -4.17
N VAL A 67 -14.85 -2.73 -3.06
CA VAL A 67 -14.25 -1.99 -1.94
C VAL A 67 -13.10 -2.79 -1.31
N THR A 68 -13.29 -4.09 -1.07
CA THR A 68 -12.23 -4.96 -0.56
C THR A 68 -11.03 -4.99 -1.50
N PHE A 69 -11.27 -5.16 -2.80
CA PHE A 69 -10.22 -5.19 -3.80
C PHE A 69 -9.45 -3.86 -3.86
N ALA A 70 -10.16 -2.72 -3.82
CA ALA A 70 -9.54 -1.40 -3.77
C ALA A 70 -8.68 -1.20 -2.50
N THR A 71 -9.14 -1.69 -1.35
CA THR A 71 -8.35 -1.70 -0.12
C THR A 71 -7.11 -2.57 -0.24
N LEU A 72 -7.21 -3.75 -0.85
CA LEU A 72 -6.06 -4.62 -1.08
C LEU A 72 -5.06 -3.97 -2.05
N MET A 73 -5.52 -3.29 -3.10
CA MET A 73 -4.61 -2.51 -3.97
C MET A 73 -3.92 -1.39 -3.19
N SER A 74 -4.65 -0.73 -2.28
CA SER A 74 -4.07 0.27 -1.39
C SER A 74 -3.00 -0.34 -0.48
N LEU A 75 -3.26 -1.52 0.08
CA LEU A 75 -2.29 -2.27 0.88
C LEU A 75 -1.04 -2.64 0.08
N PHE A 76 -1.19 -3.15 -1.14
CA PHE A 76 -0.03 -3.54 -1.95
C PHE A 76 0.81 -2.33 -2.36
N PHE A 77 0.17 -1.22 -2.71
CA PHE A 77 0.89 0.03 -2.96
C PHE A 77 1.59 0.55 -1.69
N HIS A 78 0.91 0.50 -0.54
CA HIS A 78 1.47 0.90 0.74
C HIS A 78 2.69 0.05 1.12
N ALA A 79 2.58 -1.27 0.98
CA ALA A 79 3.66 -2.21 1.24
C ALA A 79 4.82 -2.00 0.27
N TRP A 80 4.56 -1.78 -1.02
CA TRP A 80 5.59 -1.52 -2.03
C TRP A 80 6.49 -0.34 -1.64
N VAL A 81 5.90 0.83 -1.36
CA VAL A 81 6.66 2.02 -1.00
C VAL A 81 7.42 1.82 0.32
N GLY A 82 6.74 1.30 1.35
CA GLY A 82 7.37 1.10 2.67
C GLY A 82 8.53 0.11 2.64
N VAL A 83 8.36 -1.04 1.97
CA VAL A 83 9.39 -2.08 1.87
C VAL A 83 10.55 -1.62 0.98
N ARG A 84 10.29 -0.88 -0.10
CA ARG A 84 11.33 -0.26 -0.92
C ARG A 84 12.20 0.66 -0.07
N ASP A 85 11.60 1.50 0.76
CA ASP A 85 12.32 2.45 1.61
C ASP A 85 13.17 1.69 2.65
N ILE A 86 12.64 0.62 3.27
CA ILE A 86 13.41 -0.29 4.13
C ILE A 86 14.63 -0.87 3.40
N TRP A 87 14.46 -1.34 2.16
CA TRP A 87 15.58 -1.88 1.38
C TRP A 87 16.62 -0.82 1.06
N MET A 88 16.21 0.41 0.73
CA MET A 88 17.14 1.51 0.46
C MET A 88 17.92 1.92 1.71
N ASP A 89 17.28 1.91 2.87
CA ASP A 89 17.89 2.33 4.13
C ASP A 89 18.85 1.29 4.72
N TYR A 90 18.48 0.01 4.68
CA TYR A 90 19.19 -1.04 5.43
C TYR A 90 20.04 -1.98 4.56
N VAL A 91 19.71 -2.18 3.28
CA VAL A 91 20.46 -3.09 2.41
C VAL A 91 21.47 -2.32 1.59
N LYS A 92 22.75 -2.36 2.01
CA LYS A 92 23.83 -1.59 1.38
C LYS A 92 24.30 -2.16 0.03
N PRO A 93 24.51 -3.48 -0.14
CA PRO A 93 24.97 -4.03 -1.42
C PRO A 93 23.90 -3.89 -2.51
N VAL A 94 24.25 -3.24 -3.62
CA VAL A 94 23.30 -2.89 -4.68
C VAL A 94 22.65 -4.12 -5.31
N GLY A 95 23.44 -5.17 -5.59
CA GLY A 95 22.92 -6.40 -6.21
C GLY A 95 21.85 -7.07 -5.36
N ILE A 96 22.08 -7.20 -4.05
CA ILE A 96 21.12 -7.79 -3.10
C ILE A 96 19.87 -6.92 -3.02
N ARG A 97 20.03 -5.60 -2.89
CA ARG A 97 18.91 -4.65 -2.81
C ARG A 97 18.01 -4.74 -4.05
N LEU A 98 18.59 -4.82 -5.25
CA LEU A 98 17.83 -4.93 -6.49
C LEU A 98 17.04 -6.23 -6.55
N VAL A 99 17.68 -7.36 -6.18
CA VAL A 99 17.01 -8.67 -6.13
C VAL A 99 15.81 -8.63 -5.15
N LEU A 100 15.99 -8.05 -3.96
CA LEU A 100 14.91 -7.92 -2.97
C LEU A 100 13.77 -7.03 -3.45
N GLN A 101 14.07 -5.93 -4.14
CA GLN A 101 13.05 -5.07 -4.74
C GLN A 101 12.24 -5.83 -5.80
N VAL A 102 12.91 -6.54 -6.72
CA VAL A 102 12.23 -7.36 -7.74
C VAL A 102 11.38 -8.45 -7.10
N ALA A 103 11.91 -9.17 -6.11
CA ALA A 103 11.18 -10.19 -5.38
C ALA A 103 9.93 -9.61 -4.69
N THR A 104 10.05 -8.42 -4.12
CA THR A 104 8.92 -7.71 -3.48
C THR A 104 7.84 -7.38 -4.52
N ILE A 105 8.20 -6.84 -5.68
CA ILE A 105 7.23 -6.55 -6.76
C ILE A 105 6.50 -7.83 -7.18
N LEU A 106 7.25 -8.88 -7.51
CA LEU A 106 6.68 -10.15 -7.98
C LEU A 106 5.73 -10.76 -6.95
N TRP A 107 6.12 -10.72 -5.66
CA TRP A 107 5.27 -11.18 -4.57
C TRP A 107 3.96 -10.39 -4.49
N LEU A 108 4.03 -9.05 -4.48
CA LEU A 108 2.84 -8.20 -4.39
C LEU A 108 1.92 -8.35 -5.60
N VAL A 109 2.46 -8.50 -6.81
CA VAL A 109 1.68 -8.79 -8.03
C VAL A 109 0.99 -10.16 -7.92
N GLY A 110 1.70 -11.17 -7.42
CA GLY A 110 1.12 -12.49 -7.15
C GLY A 110 -0.02 -12.43 -6.15
N CYS A 111 0.16 -11.70 -5.03
CA CYS A 111 -0.88 -11.46 -4.04
C CYS A 111 -2.09 -10.73 -4.65
N ALA A 112 -1.87 -9.73 -5.51
CA ALA A 112 -2.94 -8.99 -6.18
C ALA A 112 -3.78 -9.88 -7.10
N GLY A 113 -3.13 -10.70 -7.93
CA GLY A 113 -3.82 -11.66 -8.80
C GLY A 113 -4.61 -12.69 -8.00
N TRP A 114 -4.00 -13.25 -6.94
CA TRP A 114 -4.67 -14.23 -6.09
C TRP A 114 -5.84 -13.63 -5.31
N ALA A 115 -5.70 -12.41 -4.80
CA ALA A 115 -6.80 -11.69 -4.14
C ALA A 115 -8.00 -11.46 -5.07
N ALA A 116 -7.75 -11.03 -6.32
CA ALA A 116 -8.79 -10.88 -7.33
C ALA A 116 -9.52 -12.22 -7.58
N GLN A 117 -8.74 -13.29 -7.74
CA GLN A 117 -9.26 -14.64 -7.95
C GLN A 117 -10.13 -15.11 -6.77
N ILE A 118 -9.71 -14.89 -5.53
CA ILE A 118 -10.49 -15.25 -4.34
C ILE A 118 -11.81 -14.48 -4.33
N LEU A 119 -11.77 -13.15 -4.45
CA LEU A 119 -12.96 -12.31 -4.33
C LEU A 119 -14.01 -12.61 -5.41
N TRP A 120 -13.58 -12.94 -6.64
CA TRP A 120 -14.50 -13.27 -7.73
C TRP A 120 -14.97 -14.73 -7.76
N ARG A 121 -14.45 -15.59 -6.89
CA ARG A 121 -14.90 -16.99 -6.75
C ARG A 121 -15.87 -17.22 -5.60
N VAL A 122 -16.02 -16.24 -4.71
CA VAL A 122 -17.10 -16.20 -3.70
C VAL A 122 -18.41 -15.83 -4.38
#